data_AF-B0DX88-F1
#
_entry.id   AF-B0DX88-F1
#
_cell.length_a   1.000
_cell.length_b   1.000
_cell.length_c   1.000
_cell.angle_alpha   90.00
_cell.angle_beta   90.00
_cell.angle_gamma   90.00
#
_symmetry.space_group_name_H-M   'P 1'
#
loop_
_entity.id
_entity.type
_entity.pdbx_description
1 polymer ?
#
loop_
_entity_poly.entity_id
_entity_poly.type
_entity_poly.pdbx_seq_one_letter_code
_entity_poly.pdbx_strand_id
1 'polypeptide(L)'
;MATFTIQTVPGALFATAPAIPGGPIQFIAQNNFPNQQWVLTPAGLTQIENVDFPGPGFASVVGPGVVDELVNVGPAPRNWFIAAAGGGSTIRLADAEPFLFWALNDDDEAILVAAPAAIFNIVPVPFPG
;
A
#
# COMPACT_ATOMS: atom_id res chain seq x y z
N MET A 1 -14.29 -4.58 -10.30
CA MET A 1 -13.26 -4.14 -9.34
C MET A 1 -12.65 -2.86 -9.89
N ALA A 2 -12.35 -1.88 -9.04
CA ALA A 2 -11.76 -0.61 -9.47
C ALA A 2 -10.25 -0.64 -9.21
N THR A 3 -9.50 -0.03 -10.11
CA THR A 3 -8.04 0.10 -10.03
C THR A 3 -7.70 1.50 -9.52
N PHE A 4 -6.73 1.57 -8.63
CA PHE A 4 -6.32 2.80 -7.95
C PHE A 4 -4.81 2.97 -8.00
N THR A 5 -4.37 4.21 -7.80
CA THR A 5 -3.02 4.55 -7.37
C THR A 5 -3.04 4.91 -5.89
N ILE A 6 -1.92 4.67 -5.21
CA ILE A 6 -1.72 5.07 -3.81
C ILE A 6 -0.54 6.05 -3.81
N GLN A 7 -0.84 7.32 -3.55
CA GLN A 7 0.12 8.42 -3.62
C GLN A 7 0.37 9.03 -2.24
N THR A 8 1.61 9.40 -1.89
CA THR A 8 1.93 10.09 -0.63
C THR A 8 1.38 11.53 -0.56
N VAL A 9 1.21 12.07 0.66
CA VAL A 9 0.79 13.44 0.93
C VAL A 9 1.56 14.00 2.15
N PRO A 10 2.27 15.15 2.04
CA PRO A 10 2.62 15.83 0.80
C PRO A 10 3.69 15.02 0.04
N GLY A 11 3.43 14.68 -1.21
CA GLY A 11 4.37 13.92 -2.02
C GLY A 11 3.75 13.53 -3.35
N ALA A 12 4.55 13.40 -4.40
CA ALA A 12 4.08 12.90 -5.70
C ALA A 12 4.66 11.50 -5.96
N LEU A 13 4.90 10.73 -4.90
CA LEU A 13 5.43 9.37 -4.97
C LEU A 13 4.29 8.37 -4.88
N PHE A 14 4.42 7.27 -5.61
CA PHE A 14 3.38 6.29 -5.87
C PHE A 14 3.85 4.91 -5.42
N ALA A 15 2.99 4.21 -4.66
CA ALA A 15 3.24 2.84 -4.24
C ALA A 15 3.46 1.95 -5.48
N THR A 16 4.60 1.30 -5.52
CA THR A 16 5.12 0.55 -6.66
C THR A 16 5.49 -0.85 -6.22
N ALA A 17 4.89 -1.85 -6.84
CA ALA A 17 5.24 -3.24 -6.60
C ALA A 17 6.67 -3.52 -7.11
N PRO A 18 7.47 -4.30 -6.35
CA PRO A 18 8.82 -4.66 -6.75
C PRO A 18 8.79 -5.64 -7.93
N ALA A 19 9.89 -5.74 -8.66
CA ALA A 19 10.02 -6.76 -9.71
C ALA A 19 10.17 -8.19 -9.15
N ILE A 20 10.61 -8.32 -7.89
CA ILE A 20 10.91 -9.61 -7.24
C ILE A 20 9.83 -9.93 -6.20
N PRO A 21 9.18 -11.10 -6.26
CA PRO A 21 8.28 -11.61 -5.21
C PRO A 21 8.88 -11.53 -3.81
N GLY A 22 8.10 -10.99 -2.86
CA GLY A 22 8.51 -10.81 -1.48
C GLY A 22 9.34 -9.54 -1.21
N GLY A 23 9.65 -8.74 -2.23
CA GLY A 23 10.30 -7.45 -2.05
C GLY A 23 9.38 -6.38 -1.43
N PRO A 24 9.96 -5.27 -0.93
CA PRO A 24 9.21 -4.16 -0.37
C PRO A 24 8.44 -3.38 -1.44
N ILE A 25 7.32 -2.79 -1.05
CA ILE A 25 6.63 -1.78 -1.84
C ILE A 25 7.44 -0.49 -1.74
N GLN A 26 7.84 0.06 -2.88
CA GLN A 26 8.58 1.33 -2.96
C GLN A 26 7.66 2.48 -3.37
N PHE A 27 7.95 3.68 -2.91
CA PHE A 27 7.28 4.89 -3.34
C PHE A 27 8.20 5.68 -4.27
N ILE A 28 7.92 5.64 -5.57
CA ILE A 28 8.72 6.35 -6.57
C ILE A 28 7.85 7.30 -7.39
N ALA A 29 8.48 8.18 -8.18
CA ALA A 29 7.75 9.07 -9.07
C ALA A 29 6.79 8.30 -10.00
N GLN A 30 5.70 8.97 -10.38
CA GLN A 30 4.70 8.39 -11.28
C GLN A 30 5.34 7.96 -12.59
N ASN A 31 5.15 6.69 -12.95
CA ASN A 31 5.59 6.14 -14.23
C ASN A 31 4.44 5.53 -15.06
N ASN A 32 3.22 5.52 -14.50
CA ASN A 32 1.99 4.98 -15.11
C ASN A 32 2.08 3.50 -15.50
N PHE A 33 3.08 2.77 -15.01
CA PHE A 33 3.17 1.34 -15.26
C PHE A 33 2.18 0.56 -14.39
N PRO A 34 1.78 -0.64 -14.84
CA PRO A 34 0.85 -1.48 -14.09
C PRO A 34 1.34 -1.83 -12.67
N ASN A 35 2.65 -1.87 -12.42
CA ASN A 35 3.19 -2.08 -11.07
C ASN A 35 2.91 -0.92 -10.09
N GLN A 36 2.38 0.22 -10.53
CA GLN A 36 1.87 1.32 -9.68
C GLN A 36 0.34 1.29 -9.50
N GLN A 37 -0.32 0.28 -10.05
CA GLN A 37 -1.77 0.18 -10.07
C GLN A 37 -2.24 -0.96 -9.17
N TRP A 38 -3.21 -0.65 -8.31
CA TRP A 38 -3.65 -1.54 -7.23
C TRP A 38 -5.17 -1.72 -7.26
N VAL A 39 -5.62 -2.96 -7.13
CA VAL A 39 -7.01 -3.32 -6.91
C VAL A 39 -7.28 -3.35 -5.41
N LEU A 40 -8.30 -2.62 -4.99
CA LEU A 40 -8.73 -2.55 -3.58
C LEU A 40 -10.10 -3.22 -3.44
N THR A 41 -10.26 -4.14 -2.48
CA THR A 41 -11.56 -4.77 -2.21
C THR A 41 -12.49 -3.79 -1.48
N PRO A 42 -13.70 -3.51 -2.03
CA PRO A 42 -14.61 -2.53 -1.45
C PRO A 42 -15.51 -3.19 -0.38
N ALA A 43 -15.08 -3.22 0.89
CA ALA A 43 -15.92 -3.21 2.10
C ALA A 43 -15.14 -3.63 3.35
N GLY A 44 -15.15 -2.79 4.39
CA GLY A 44 -14.66 -3.13 5.74
C GLY A 44 -13.16 -3.38 5.82
N LEU A 45 -12.75 -4.59 5.46
CA LEU A 45 -11.36 -5.03 5.37
C LEU A 45 -10.92 -5.01 3.90
N THR A 46 -9.92 -4.18 3.60
CA THR A 46 -9.41 -3.98 2.25
C THR A 46 -8.17 -4.83 2.03
N GLN A 47 -8.21 -5.67 1.00
CA GLN A 47 -7.01 -6.26 0.41
C GLN A 47 -6.51 -5.31 -0.67
N ILE A 48 -5.18 -5.17 -0.76
CA ILE A 48 -4.52 -4.30 -1.73
C ILE A 48 -3.68 -5.23 -2.61
N GLU A 49 -4.09 -5.39 -3.87
CA GLU A 49 -3.47 -6.32 -4.83
C GLU A 49 -2.90 -5.55 -6.02
N ASN A 50 -1.68 -5.85 -6.43
CA ASN A 50 -1.11 -5.25 -7.64
C ASN A 50 -1.68 -5.89 -8.91
N VAL A 51 -1.96 -5.10 -9.94
CA VAL A 51 -2.60 -5.61 -11.18
C VAL A 51 -1.69 -6.43 -12.10
N ASP A 52 -0.37 -6.33 -11.96
CA ASP A 52 0.62 -6.89 -12.91
C ASP A 52 1.71 -7.70 -12.23
N PHE A 53 1.44 -8.18 -11.02
CA PHE A 53 2.36 -9.06 -10.35
C PHE A 53 2.33 -10.47 -10.99
N PRO A 54 3.48 -11.15 -11.14
CA PRO A 54 3.51 -12.53 -11.63
C PRO A 54 2.94 -13.48 -10.57
N GLY A 55 1.60 -13.58 -10.52
CA GLY A 55 0.84 -14.32 -9.51
C GLY A 55 0.09 -13.38 -8.55
N PRO A 56 -0.51 -13.91 -7.47
CA PRO A 56 -1.12 -13.07 -6.44
C PRO A 56 -0.07 -12.13 -5.83
N GLY A 57 -0.29 -10.82 -5.96
CA GLY A 57 0.64 -9.77 -5.53
C GLY A 57 0.01 -8.85 -4.51
N PHE A 58 -0.20 -9.33 -3.29
CA PHE A 58 -0.86 -8.57 -2.24
C PHE A 58 0.14 -7.78 -1.39
N ALA A 59 -0.22 -6.55 -1.02
CA ALA A 59 0.48 -5.84 0.04
C ALA A 59 0.32 -6.59 1.36
N SER A 60 1.45 -6.97 1.96
CA SER A 60 1.50 -7.90 3.08
C SER A 60 2.71 -7.62 3.99
N VAL A 61 2.73 -8.26 5.16
CA VAL A 61 3.82 -8.18 6.15
C VAL A 61 4.05 -9.56 6.75
N VAL A 62 5.29 -9.89 7.08
CA VAL A 62 5.69 -11.19 7.64
C VAL A 62 5.31 -11.30 9.11
N GLY A 63 5.57 -10.27 9.91
CA GLY A 63 5.43 -10.21 11.36
C GLY A 63 4.40 -9.18 11.83
N PRO A 64 3.09 -9.48 11.78
CA PRO A 64 2.06 -8.51 12.18
C PRO A 64 2.35 -7.97 13.59
N GLY A 65 2.40 -6.65 13.75
CA GLY A 65 2.69 -5.99 15.03
C GLY A 65 4.15 -5.58 15.24
N VAL A 66 5.04 -5.76 14.27
CA VAL A 66 6.42 -5.26 14.32
C VAL A 66 6.50 -3.85 13.73
N VAL A 67 6.98 -2.88 14.53
CA VAL A 67 7.30 -1.52 14.08
C VAL A 67 8.54 -1.54 13.19
N ASP A 68 8.57 -0.68 12.18
CA ASP A 68 9.57 -0.57 11.12
C ASP A 68 9.66 -1.80 10.21
N GLU A 69 8.67 -2.70 10.27
CA GLU A 69 8.57 -3.80 9.31
C GLU A 69 8.17 -3.29 7.93
N LEU A 70 8.85 -3.79 6.89
CA LEU A 70 8.54 -3.53 5.49
C LEU A 70 7.19 -4.13 5.09
N VAL A 71 6.39 -3.32 4.39
CA VAL A 71 5.23 -3.80 3.65
C VAL A 71 5.70 -4.31 2.30
N ASN A 72 5.61 -5.62 2.12
CA ASN A 72 6.10 -6.34 0.96
C ASN A 72 4.96 -6.73 0.02
N VAL A 73 5.29 -7.14 -1.20
CA VAL A 73 4.33 -7.80 -2.09
C VAL A 73 4.47 -9.32 -1.98
N GLY A 74 3.44 -9.97 -1.46
CA GLY A 74 3.42 -11.41 -1.17
C GLY A 74 2.22 -12.15 -1.75
N PRO A 75 2.27 -13.49 -1.75
CA PRO A 75 1.23 -14.33 -2.37
C PRO A 75 -0.06 -14.45 -1.54
N ALA A 76 -0.03 -14.06 -0.27
CA ALA A 76 -1.16 -14.18 0.64
C ALA A 76 -1.77 -12.80 0.94
N PRO A 77 -3.10 -12.65 0.82
CA PRO A 77 -3.75 -11.40 1.11
C PRO A 77 -3.67 -11.05 2.60
N ARG A 78 -3.47 -9.76 2.88
CA ARG A 78 -3.60 -9.18 4.21
C ARG A 78 -4.74 -8.17 4.22
N ASN A 79 -5.42 -8.09 5.36
CA ASN A 79 -6.51 -7.15 5.57
C ASN A 79 -5.99 -5.82 6.11
N TRP A 80 -6.34 -4.75 5.42
CA TRP A 80 -6.01 -3.37 5.75
C TRP A 80 -7.28 -2.57 6.06
N PHE A 81 -7.17 -1.62 6.98
CA PHE A 81 -8.19 -0.63 7.26
C PHE A 81 -7.77 0.70 6.66
N ILE A 82 -8.56 1.20 5.71
CA ILE A 82 -8.31 2.47 5.03
C ILE A 82 -9.31 3.49 5.55
N ALA A 83 -8.83 4.58 6.13
CA ALA A 83 -9.67 5.59 6.76
C ALA A 83 -9.28 7.00 6.32
N ALA A 84 -10.28 7.87 6.13
CA ALA A 84 -10.06 9.27 5.79
C ALA A 84 -9.28 9.99 6.90
N ALA A 85 -8.27 10.78 6.51
CA ALA A 85 -7.43 11.54 7.40
C ALA A 85 -6.91 12.81 6.71
N GLY A 86 -7.20 13.98 7.28
CA GLY A 86 -6.60 15.29 6.95
C GLY A 86 -6.12 15.51 5.51
N GLY A 87 -7.01 15.47 4.52
CA GLY A 87 -6.65 15.72 3.12
C GLY A 87 -6.33 14.47 2.27
N GLY A 88 -6.42 13.28 2.85
CA GLY A 88 -6.28 11.99 2.17
C GLY A 88 -6.81 10.84 3.04
N SER A 89 -6.06 9.73 3.08
CA SER A 89 -6.38 8.51 3.82
C SER A 89 -5.16 7.97 4.57
N THR A 90 -5.38 7.25 5.66
CA THR A 90 -4.37 6.40 6.30
C THR A 90 -4.65 4.94 5.95
N ILE A 91 -3.59 4.13 5.92
CA ILE A 91 -3.68 2.68 5.71
C ILE A 91 -3.13 2.01 6.96
N ARG A 92 -3.95 1.20 7.62
CA ARG A 92 -3.64 0.57 8.91
C ARG A 92 -3.78 -0.94 8.81
N LEU A 93 -2.89 -1.70 9.44
CA LEU A 93 -3.05 -3.15 9.58
C LEU A 93 -4.33 -3.47 10.36
N ALA A 94 -5.20 -4.34 9.85
CA ALA A 94 -6.52 -4.57 10.44
C ALA A 94 -6.57 -5.68 11.50
N ASP A 95 -5.60 -6.58 11.50
CA ASP A 95 -5.61 -7.84 12.24
C ASP A 95 -4.49 -7.96 13.29
N ALA A 96 -3.88 -6.84 13.69
CA ALA A 96 -2.80 -6.81 14.69
C ALA A 96 -2.96 -5.67 15.71
N GLU A 97 -2.55 -5.97 16.95
CA GLU A 97 -2.29 -4.99 18.00
C GLU A 97 -0.78 -5.00 18.31
N PRO A 98 -0.13 -3.83 18.46
CA PRO A 98 -0.72 -2.49 18.36
C PRO A 98 -1.18 -2.17 16.93
N PHE A 99 -2.12 -1.24 16.81
CA PHE A 99 -2.50 -0.67 15.52
C PHE A 99 -1.29 -0.01 14.83
N LEU A 100 -0.81 -0.64 13.74
CA LEU A 100 0.29 -0.14 12.94
C LEU A 100 -0.19 0.43 11.60
N PHE A 101 0.43 1.52 11.17
CA PHE A 101 0.08 2.29 9.98
C PHE A 101 1.17 2.24 8.94
N TRP A 102 0.81 2.30 7.65
CA TRP A 102 1.79 2.54 6.60
C TRP A 102 2.46 3.91 6.78
N ALA A 103 3.76 3.93 6.60
CA ALA A 103 4.59 5.11 6.45
C ALA A 103 5.70 4.83 5.42
N LEU A 104 6.58 5.80 5.21
CA LEU A 104 7.78 5.67 4.39
C LEU A 104 9.00 5.70 5.31
N ASN A 105 9.99 4.86 5.04
CA ASN A 105 11.33 4.99 5.62
C ASN A 105 12.20 5.97 4.81
N ASP A 106 13.47 6.12 5.19
CA ASP A 106 14.43 7.01 4.51
C ASP A 106 14.78 6.59 3.08
N ASP A 107 14.47 5.33 2.70
CA ASP A 107 14.68 4.76 1.36
C ASP A 107 13.40 4.79 0.50
N ASP A 108 12.38 5.55 0.91
CA ASP A 108 11.06 5.63 0.29
C ASP A 108 10.31 4.27 0.21
N GLU A 109 10.59 3.34 1.11
CA GLU A 109 9.92 2.05 1.20
C GLU A 109 8.76 2.08 2.20
N ALA A 110 7.69 1.35 1.89
CA ALA A 110 6.54 1.21 2.76
C ALA A 110 6.93 0.45 4.04
N ILE A 111 6.73 1.06 5.21
CA ILE A 111 6.95 0.44 6.53
C ILE A 111 5.74 0.57 7.45
N LEU A 112 5.72 -0.20 8.54
CA LEU A 112 4.74 -0.10 9.62
C LEU A 112 5.21 0.79 10.77
N VAL A 113 4.39 1.74 11.21
CA VAL A 113 4.69 2.64 12.33
C VAL A 113 3.55 2.68 13.36
N ALA A 114 3.87 3.01 14.61
CA ALA A 114 2.92 2.98 15.73
C ALA A 114 1.89 4.12 15.75
N ALA A 115 2.05 5.13 14.89
CA ALA A 115 1.14 6.25 14.76
C ALA A 115 1.04 6.68 13.28
N PRO A 116 -0.08 7.27 12.83
CA PRO A 116 -0.19 7.77 11.48
C PRO A 116 0.89 8.82 11.17
N ALA A 117 1.90 8.43 10.39
CA ALA A 117 3.01 9.30 9.98
C ALA A 117 2.93 9.71 8.49
N ALA A 118 2.16 8.96 7.69
CA ALA A 118 1.92 9.27 6.29
C ALA A 118 0.41 9.38 5.98
N ILE A 119 0.08 10.29 5.08
CA ILE A 119 -1.25 10.42 4.49
C ILE A 119 -1.15 10.03 3.02
N PHE A 120 -2.14 9.33 2.51
CA PHE A 120 -2.18 8.83 1.14
C PHE A 120 -3.41 9.30 0.39
N ASN A 121 -3.23 9.76 -0.84
CA ASN A 121 -4.30 9.92 -1.80
C ASN A 121 -4.49 8.59 -2.54
N ILE A 122 -5.68 8.01 -2.42
CA ILE A 122 -6.06 6.78 -3.12
C ILE A 122 -7.00 7.18 -4.25
N VAL A 123 -6.45 7.26 -5.45
CA VAL A 123 -7.14 7.85 -6.61
C VAL A 123 -7.44 6.77 -7.63
N PRO A 124 -8.69 6.66 -8.13
CA PRO A 124 -8.98 5.75 -9.23
C PRO A 124 -8.06 6.04 -10.42
N VAL A 125 -7.46 4.99 -11.00
CA VAL A 125 -6.77 5.14 -12.28
C VAL A 125 -7.82 5.50 -13.32
N PRO A 126 -7.72 6.66 -13.98
CA PRO A 126 -8.61 6.95 -15.11
C PRO A 126 -8.35 5.84 -16.13
N PHE A 127 -9.38 5.06 -16.43
CA PHE A 127 -9.29 3.95 -17.37
C PHE A 127 -8.56 4.41 -18.64
N PRO A 128 -7.48 3.73 -19.08
CA PRO A 128 -7.09 3.88 -20.47
C PRO A 128 -8.25 3.27 -21.27
N GLY A 129 -8.90 4.11 -22.10
CA GLY A 129 -9.83 3.63 -23.12
C GLY A 129 -9.13 2.76 -24.15
#